data_AF-A0AAE1BRB5-F1
#
_entry.id   AF-A0AAE1BRB5-F1
#
_cell.length_a   1.000
_cell.length_b   1.000
_cell.length_c   1.000
_cell.angle_alpha   90.00
_cell.angle_beta   90.00
_cell.angle_gamma   90.00
#
_symmetry.space_group_name_H-M   'P 1'
#
loop_
_entity.id
_entity.type
_entity.pdbx_description
1 polymer ?
#
loop_
_entity_poly.entity_id
_entity_poly.type
_entity_poly.pdbx_seq_one_letter_code
_entity_poly.pdbx_strand_id
1 'polypeptide(L)'
;MVWLWIFSLIILASPEVLILEAKVDQLNNLMRTLNATHPHFIRCIVPNETKSPGVTDAALIMHQLTCNGVLEGIRICRKGFPNRLIYPDFRH
;
A
#
# COMPACT_ATOMS: atom_id res chain seq x y z
N MET A 1 33.30 11.84 7.96
CA MET A 1 34.01 10.54 8.06
C MET A 1 34.20 10.03 9.49
N VAL A 2 34.38 10.88 10.51
CA VAL A 2 34.44 10.44 11.93
C VAL A 2 33.06 10.01 12.47
N TRP A 3 31.97 10.62 11.97
CA TRP A 3 30.60 10.32 12.40
C TRP A 3 30.04 8.97 11.88
N LEU A 4 30.53 8.46 10.74
CA LEU A 4 30.09 7.16 10.20
C LEU A 4 30.73 5.97 10.94
N TRP A 5 31.88 6.17 11.58
CA TRP A 5 32.58 5.11 12.32
C TRP A 5 32.08 4.96 13.76
N ILE A 6 31.72 6.06 14.44
CA ILE A 6 31.11 6.00 15.78
C ILE A 6 29.69 5.39 15.72
N PHE A 7 28.93 5.67 14.66
CA PHE A 7 27.61 5.03 14.45
C PHE A 7 27.72 3.53 14.12
N SER A 8 28.75 3.10 13.41
CA SER A 8 28.92 1.68 13.07
C SER A 8 29.29 0.80 14.28
N LEU A 9 30.03 1.34 15.26
CA LEU A 9 30.45 0.57 16.44
C LEU A 9 29.34 0.40 17.50
N ILE A 10 28.36 1.30 17.54
CA ILE A 10 27.21 1.24 18.48
C ILE A 10 26.04 0.41 17.88
N ILE A 11 25.85 0.43 16.55
CA ILE A 11 24.77 -0.29 15.87
C ILE A 11 25.01 -1.82 15.82
N LEU A 12 26.26 -2.28 15.73
CA LEU A 12 26.57 -3.72 15.62
C LEU A 12 26.44 -4.52 16.93
N ALA A 13 26.24 -3.86 18.09
CA ALA A 13 26.14 -4.52 19.40
C ALA A 13 24.75 -4.41 20.03
N SER A 14 23.73 -3.94 19.30
CA SER A 14 22.35 -3.83 19.81
C SER A 14 21.46 -4.92 19.19
N PRO A 15 20.86 -5.82 19.99
CA PRO A 15 19.94 -6.84 19.50
C PRO A 15 18.67 -6.26 18.82
N GLU A 16 18.39 -4.96 18.96
CA GLU A 16 17.29 -4.26 18.30
C GLU A 16 17.49 -4.09 16.77
N VAL A 17 18.74 -4.01 16.28
CA VAL A 17 19.03 -3.80 14.85
C VAL A 17 18.80 -5.09 14.04
N LEU A 18 19.04 -6.26 14.65
CA LEU A 18 18.76 -7.56 14.03
C LEU A 18 17.26 -7.75 13.74
N ILE A 19 16.38 -7.22 14.60
CA ILE A 19 14.93 -7.29 14.42
C ILE A 19 14.48 -6.41 13.25
N LEU A 20 15.09 -5.24 13.06
CA LEU A 20 14.77 -4.34 11.95
C LEU A 20 15.22 -4.91 10.60
N GLU A 21 16.45 -5.42 10.51
CA GLU A 21 16.97 -6.10 9.31
C GLU A 21 16.11 -7.32 8.95
N ALA A 22 15.79 -8.17 9.94
CA ALA A 22 14.93 -9.33 9.71
C ALA A 22 13.51 -8.95 9.21
N LYS A 23 12.96 -7.84 9.71
CA LYS A 23 11.64 -7.34 9.27
C LYS A 23 11.69 -6.78 7.84
N VAL A 24 12.81 -6.16 7.46
CA VAL A 24 13.05 -5.69 6.09
C VAL A 24 13.21 -6.87 5.13
N ASP A 25 13.96 -7.89 5.50
CA ASP A 25 14.14 -9.10 4.69
C ASP A 25 12.83 -9.86 4.47
N GLN A 26 12.02 -10.00 5.53
CA GLN A 26 10.69 -10.60 5.44
C GLN A 26 9.76 -9.80 4.52
N LEU A 27 9.77 -8.47 4.62
CA LEU A 27 8.99 -7.58 3.76
C LEU A 27 9.44 -7.68 2.30
N ASN A 28 10.75 -7.70 2.05
CA ASN A 28 11.32 -7.81 0.70
C ASN A 28 10.94 -9.13 0.04
N ASN A 29 10.96 -10.25 0.77
CA ASN A 29 10.54 -11.55 0.25
C ASN A 29 9.04 -11.61 -0.05
N LEU A 30 8.21 -10.97 0.79
CA LEU A 30 6.77 -10.83 0.54
C LEU A 30 6.51 -10.01 -0.73
N MET A 31 7.20 -8.87 -0.89
CA MET A 31 7.06 -8.01 -2.06
C MET A 31 7.50 -8.70 -3.36
N ARG A 32 8.58 -9.51 -3.32
CA ARG A 32 9.01 -10.31 -4.48
C ARG A 32 7.92 -11.30 -4.92
N THR A 33 7.30 -11.99 -3.96
CA THR A 33 6.22 -12.96 -4.24
C THR A 33 4.99 -12.26 -4.82
N LEU A 34 4.56 -11.14 -4.22
CA LEU A 34 3.39 -10.39 -4.69
C LEU A 34 3.62 -9.80 -6.10
N ASN A 35 4.82 -9.28 -6.38
CA ASN A 35 5.17 -8.71 -7.69
C ASN A 35 5.28 -9.76 -8.81
N ALA A 36 5.42 -11.05 -8.47
CA ALA A 36 5.38 -12.14 -9.44
C ALA A 36 3.95 -12.51 -9.89
N THR A 37 2.93 -11.93 -9.25
CA THR A 37 1.51 -12.20 -9.53
C THR A 37 0.81 -10.98 -10.11
N HIS A 38 -0.40 -11.15 -10.63
CA HIS A 38 -1.25 -10.02 -11.03
C HIS A 38 -1.87 -9.37 -9.78
N PRO A 39 -1.57 -8.10 -9.48
CA PRO A 39 -2.05 -7.46 -8.27
C PRO A 39 -3.52 -7.02 -8.42
N HIS A 40 -4.36 -7.46 -7.48
CA HIS A 40 -5.71 -6.96 -7.31
C HIS A 40 -5.76 -6.09 -6.04
N PHE A 41 -6.21 -4.84 -6.18
CA PHE A 41 -6.23 -3.89 -5.06
C PHE A 41 -7.64 -3.77 -4.47
N ILE A 42 -7.82 -4.23 -3.24
CA ILE A 42 -9.04 -4.04 -2.44
C ILE A 42 -8.72 -3.04 -1.32
N ARG A 43 -9.50 -1.96 -1.22
CA ARG A 43 -9.36 -0.95 -0.17
C ARG A 43 -10.61 -0.92 0.69
N CYS A 44 -10.48 -1.33 1.94
CA CYS A 44 -11.54 -1.25 2.92
C CYS A 44 -11.74 0.21 3.36
N ILE A 45 -13.00 0.61 3.53
CA ILE A 45 -13.38 1.94 4.02
C ILE A 45 -14.17 1.75 5.30
N VAL A 46 -13.77 2.47 6.35
CA VAL A 46 -14.50 2.50 7.61
C VAL A 46 -15.67 3.47 7.49
N PRO A 47 -16.93 3.01 7.62
CA PRO A 47 -18.09 3.87 7.41
C PRO A 47 -18.36 4.81 8.60
N ASN A 48 -18.00 4.41 9.82
CA ASN A 48 -18.17 5.21 11.03
C ASN A 48 -17.23 4.69 12.14
N GLU A 49 -16.89 5.53 13.11
CA GLU A 49 -16.02 5.15 14.24
C GLU A 49 -16.78 4.38 15.34
N THR A 50 -18.09 4.59 15.45
CA THR A 50 -18.95 4.00 16.50
C THR A 50 -19.30 2.54 16.25
N LYS A 51 -18.87 1.97 15.13
CA LYS A 51 -19.18 0.61 14.63
C LYS A 51 -20.68 0.31 14.63
N SER A 52 -21.51 1.33 14.45
CA SER A 52 -22.95 1.20 14.43
C SER A 52 -23.45 0.85 13.02
N PRO A 53 -24.35 -0.13 12.87
CA PRO A 53 -24.93 -0.46 11.57
C PRO A 53 -25.85 0.68 11.09
N GLY A 54 -25.82 0.98 9.79
CA GLY A 54 -26.70 1.98 9.17
C GLY A 54 -26.27 3.44 9.34
N VAL A 55 -25.21 3.72 10.10
CA VAL A 55 -24.64 5.05 10.25
C VAL A 55 -23.43 5.20 9.34
N THR A 56 -23.33 6.31 8.62
CA THR A 56 -22.16 6.61 7.77
C THR A 56 -21.71 8.04 7.99
N ASP A 57 -20.41 8.22 8.25
CA ASP A 57 -19.76 9.52 8.36
C ASP A 57 -19.06 9.87 7.03
N ALA A 58 -19.64 10.85 6.33
CA ALA A 58 -19.14 11.30 5.05
C ALA A 58 -17.75 11.96 5.15
N ALA A 59 -17.46 12.68 6.24
CA ALA A 59 -16.17 13.36 6.41
C ALA A 59 -15.05 12.33 6.61
N LEU A 60 -15.30 11.31 7.42
CA LEU A 60 -14.38 10.20 7.64
C LEU A 60 -14.11 9.42 6.35
N ILE A 61 -15.14 9.13 5.57
CA ILE A 61 -15.01 8.43 4.29
C ILE A 61 -14.21 9.28 3.30
N MET A 62 -14.52 10.58 3.19
CA MET A 62 -13.81 11.49 2.29
C MET A 62 -12.32 11.62 2.64
N HIS A 63 -11.99 11.70 3.92
CA HIS A 63 -10.61 11.69 4.38
C HIS A 63 -9.89 10.39 3.99
N GLN A 64 -10.50 9.23 4.23
CA GLN A 64 -9.93 7.93 3.82
C GLN A 64 -9.72 7.81 2.32
N LEU A 65 -10.68 8.24 1.50
CA LEU A 65 -10.55 8.21 0.03
C LEU A 65 -9.41 9.08 -0.47
N THR A 66 -9.18 10.22 0.20
CA THR A 66 -8.09 11.16 -0.12
C THR A 66 -6.73 10.62 0.32
N CYS A 67 -6.59 10.21 1.58
CA CYS A 67 -5.33 9.70 2.13
C CYS A 67 -4.89 8.38 1.51
N ASN A 68 -5.82 7.49 1.19
CA ASN A 68 -5.48 6.27 0.47
C ASN A 68 -5.14 6.57 -1.01
N GLY A 69 -5.45 7.76 -1.54
CA GLY A 69 -5.25 8.10 -2.94
C GLY A 69 -6.19 7.33 -3.87
N VAL A 70 -7.40 6.99 -3.40
CA VAL A 70 -8.42 6.31 -4.24
C VAL A 70 -8.86 7.24 -5.37
N LEU A 71 -9.08 8.52 -5.05
CA LEU A 71 -9.46 9.53 -6.04
C LEU A 71 -8.39 9.69 -7.13
N GLU A 72 -7.12 9.67 -6.72
CA GLU A 72 -5.99 9.77 -7.63
C GLU A 72 -5.82 8.51 -8.47
N GLY A 73 -6.01 7.33 -7.87
CA GLY A 73 -6.04 6.04 -8.58
C GLY A 73 -7.12 6.02 -9.67
N ILE A 74 -8.34 6.46 -9.35
CA ILE A 74 -9.43 6.59 -10.34
C ILE A 74 -9.03 7.54 -11.47
N ARG A 75 -8.42 8.68 -11.15
CA ARG A 75 -7.98 9.68 -12.15
C ARG A 75 -6.95 9.09 -13.13
N ILE A 76 -5.97 8.34 -12.63
CA ILE A 76 -4.95 7.69 -13.45
C ILE A 76 -5.58 6.56 -14.28
N CYS A 77 -6.39 5.69 -13.67
CA CYS A 77 -7.07 4.59 -14.36
C CYS A 77 -7.95 5.09 -15.51
N ARG A 78 -8.66 6.22 -15.33
CA ARG A 78 -9.48 6.84 -16.39
C ARG A 78 -8.66 7.36 -17.57
N LYS A 79 -7.43 7.83 -17.34
CA LYS A 79 -6.50 8.24 -18.42
C LYS A 79 -5.87 7.04 -19.13
N GLY A 80 -5.75 5.91 -18.45
CA GLY A 80 -5.03 4.72 -18.93
C GLY A 80 -5.84 3.70 -19.72
N PHE A 81 -7.10 3.99 -20.08
CA PHE A 81 -8.05 3.01 -20.62
C PHE A 81 -8.18 1.78 -19.70
N PRO A 82 -9.02 1.86 -18.65
CA PRO A 82 -9.06 0.83 -17.62
C PRO A 82 -9.61 -0.51 -18.14
N ASN A 83 -10.32 -0.48 -19.26
CA ASN A 83 -10.95 -1.65 -19.87
C ASN A 83 -10.15 -2.08 -21.11
N ARG A 84 -9.29 -3.09 -20.95
CA ARG A 84 -8.56 -3.73 -22.06
C ARG A 84 -9.40 -4.87 -22.61
N LEU A 85 -10.41 -4.54 -23.39
CA LEU A 85 -11.22 -5.54 -24.10
C LEU A 85 -10.41 -6.12 -25.25
N ILE A 86 -10.44 -7.45 -25.40
CA ILE A 86 -9.81 -8.12 -26.53
C ILE A 86 -10.70 -7.87 -27.75
N TYR A 87 -10.11 -7.54 -28.90
CA TYR A 87 -10.83 -7.13 -30.11
C TYR A 87 -11.99 -8.07 -30.56
N PRO A 88 -11.95 -9.41 -30.38
CA PRO A 88 -13.09 -10.29 -30.69
C PRO A 88 -14.36 -9.96 -29.88
N ASP A 89 -14.21 -9.50 -28.64
CA ASP A 89 -15.33 -9.12 -27.75
C ASP A 89 -15.88 -7.72 -28.06
N PHE A 90 -15.12 -6.90 -28.78
CA PHE A 90 -15.53 -5.54 -29.17
C PHE A 90 -16.34 -5.50 -30.47
N ARG A 91 -16.28 -6.55 -31.30
CA ARG A 91 -16.78 -6.54 -32.69
C ARG A 91 -18.23 -7.03 -32.87
N HIS A 92 -18.99 -7.23 -31.79
CA HIS A 92 -20.40 -7.62 -31.85
C HIS A 92 -21.33 -6.47 -31.46
#